data_AF-A0A5C9D3B8-F1
#
_entry.id   AF-A0A5C9D3B8-F1
#
_cell.length_a   1.000
_cell.length_b   1.000
_cell.length_c   1.000
_cell.angle_alpha   90.00
_cell.angle_beta   90.00
_cell.angle_gamma   90.00
#
_symmetry.space_group_name_H-M   'P 1'
#
loop_
_entity.id
_entity.type
_entity.pdbx_description
1 polymer ?
#
loop_
_entity_poly.entity_id
_entity_poly.type
_entity_poly.pdbx_seq_one_letter_code
_entity_poly.pdbx_strand_id
1 'polypeptide(L)'
;MSLEIQLPQLGLTMTEGLIMEWRKKEGDAVKRGEILFNVENDKATIDVAAQGDGTLSKILVKEMITVPVGTVVGLIAQTGEFVAAEEKPKEEPVPFDPHAPAEEVASAPATPAASAAPVPEQPMRAYSQPKLQDGFVLASPLARQIAESQGLDLAKVRGTGPKGAVLARDLASPTALANPSTQ
;
A
#
# COMPACT_ATOMS: atom_id res chain seq x y z
N MET A 1 14.42 23.47 -5.09
CA MET A 1 13.37 23.53 -4.03
C MET A 1 12.30 22.50 -4.34
N SER A 2 12.29 21.43 -3.56
CA SER A 2 11.27 20.39 -3.60
C SER A 2 10.16 20.68 -2.59
N LEU A 3 8.91 20.42 -2.99
CA LEU A 3 7.74 20.43 -2.12
C LEU A 3 7.46 18.99 -1.70
N GLU A 4 7.48 18.75 -0.40
CA GLU A 4 7.14 17.44 0.18
C GLU A 4 5.63 17.23 0.11
N ILE A 5 5.21 16.14 -0.53
CA ILE A 5 3.82 15.72 -0.50
C ILE A 5 3.64 14.91 0.77
N GLN A 6 2.98 15.50 1.76
CA GLN A 6 2.58 14.80 2.98
C GLN A 6 1.13 14.36 2.87
N LEU A 7 0.80 13.24 3.51
CA LEU A 7 -0.60 12.83 3.64
C LEU A 7 -1.36 13.85 4.50
N PRO A 8 -2.31 14.61 3.95
CA PRO A 8 -3.08 15.56 4.74
C PRO A 8 -4.04 14.82 5.68
N GLN A 9 -4.42 15.48 6.77
CA GLN A 9 -5.45 14.97 7.66
C GLN A 9 -6.84 15.13 7.02
N LEU A 10 -7.31 14.10 6.30
CA LEU A 10 -8.60 14.11 5.59
C LEU A 10 -9.76 13.68 6.52
N GLY A 11 -9.79 14.24 7.73
CA GLY A 11 -10.84 14.00 8.73
C GLY A 11 -10.38 14.23 10.18
N LEU A 12 -11.27 14.73 11.04
CA LEU A 12 -10.99 15.03 12.45
C LEU A 12 -10.49 13.81 13.26
N THR A 13 -10.83 12.59 12.84
CA THR A 13 -10.47 11.33 13.51
C THR A 13 -9.53 10.45 12.69
N MET A 14 -8.96 10.96 11.58
CA MET A 14 -8.10 10.18 10.71
C MET A 14 -6.67 10.13 11.24
N THR A 15 -6.17 8.94 11.53
CA THR A 15 -4.79 8.71 12.02
C THR A 15 -3.88 8.16 10.90
N GLU A 16 -4.46 7.41 9.97
CA GLU A 16 -3.79 6.75 8.85
C GLU A 16 -4.71 6.70 7.63
N GLY A 17 -4.12 6.61 6.44
CA GLY A 17 -4.83 6.49 5.18
C GLY A 17 -4.13 5.50 4.25
N LEU A 18 -4.91 4.70 3.54
CA LEU A 18 -4.43 3.75 2.53
C LEU A 18 -4.33 4.46 1.18
N ILE A 19 -3.15 4.53 0.58
CA ILE A 19 -3.01 5.03 -0.79
C ILE A 19 -3.55 3.94 -1.72
N MET A 20 -4.66 4.19 -2.40
CA MET A 20 -5.28 3.22 -3.31
C MET A 20 -4.53 3.13 -4.62
N GLU A 21 -4.37 4.28 -5.29
CA GLU A 21 -3.81 4.37 -6.63
C GLU A 21 -3.18 5.75 -6.83
N TRP A 22 -2.03 5.78 -7.50
CA TRP A 22 -1.41 7.01 -7.98
C TRP A 22 -1.94 7.37 -9.37
N ARG A 23 -2.52 8.56 -9.50
CA ARG A 23 -2.95 9.14 -10.79
C ARG A 23 -1.80 9.75 -11.56
N LYS A 24 -0.67 9.98 -10.88
CA LYS A 24 0.55 10.59 -11.42
C LYS A 24 1.75 9.68 -11.23
N LYS A 25 2.67 9.72 -12.18
CA LYS A 25 3.92 8.94 -12.17
C LYS A 25 5.13 9.84 -11.92
N GLU A 26 6.21 9.24 -11.47
CA GLU A 26 7.50 9.91 -11.33
C GLU A 26 7.92 10.48 -12.70
N GLY A 27 8.28 11.76 -12.73
CA GLY A 27 8.56 12.54 -13.93
C GLY A 27 7.36 13.28 -14.52
N ASP A 28 6.13 13.05 -14.03
CA ASP A 28 4.94 13.69 -14.59
C ASP A 28 4.73 15.11 -14.07
N ALA A 29 4.32 16.02 -14.96
CA ALA A 29 4.01 17.39 -14.58
C ALA A 29 2.70 17.45 -13.80
N VAL A 30 2.69 18.17 -12.68
CA VAL A 30 1.55 18.35 -11.79
C VAL A 30 1.28 19.83 -11.57
N LYS A 31 0.00 20.21 -11.54
CA LYS A 31 -0.42 21.58 -11.23
C LYS A 31 -1.14 21.63 -9.89
N ARG A 32 -1.10 22.77 -9.21
CA ARG A 32 -1.86 22.96 -7.98
C ARG A 32 -3.34 22.67 -8.22
N GLY A 33 -3.92 21.82 -7.37
CA GLY A 33 -5.31 21.39 -7.49
C GLY A 33 -5.52 20.14 -8.37
N GLU A 34 -4.48 19.63 -9.03
CA GLU A 34 -4.55 18.40 -9.82
C GLU A 34 -4.48 17.16 -8.92
N ILE A 35 -5.28 16.14 -9.21
CA ILE A 35 -5.35 14.92 -8.38
C ILE A 35 -4.07 14.10 -8.56
N LEU A 36 -3.37 13.85 -7.46
CA LEU A 36 -2.13 13.07 -7.43
C LEU A 36 -2.39 11.59 -7.17
N PHE A 37 -3.21 11.28 -6.16
CA PHE A 37 -3.52 9.92 -5.73
C PHE A 37 -4.82 9.88 -4.93
N ASN A 38 -5.40 8.68 -4.84
CA ASN A 38 -6.59 8.40 -4.06
C ASN A 38 -6.21 7.79 -2.72
N VAL A 39 -6.80 8.30 -1.64
CA VAL A 39 -6.63 7.76 -0.30
C VAL A 39 -7.95 7.17 0.17
N GLU A 40 -7.94 5.91 0.57
CA GLU A 40 -9.05 5.30 1.29
C GLU A 40 -8.83 5.43 2.80
N ASN A 41 -9.86 5.91 3.48
CA ASN A 41 -9.96 5.81 4.94
C ASN A 41 -11.21 4.99 5.31
N ASP A 42 -11.41 4.77 6.61
CA ASP A 42 -12.56 4.02 7.17
C ASP A 42 -13.94 4.53 6.70
N LYS A 43 -14.03 5.79 6.24
CA LYS A 43 -15.29 6.47 5.91
C LYS A 43 -15.51 6.67 4.42
N ALA A 44 -14.46 6.93 3.64
CA ALA A 44 -14.54 7.33 2.26
C ALA A 44 -13.19 7.23 1.54
N THR A 45 -13.26 7.11 0.22
CA THR A 45 -12.13 7.40 -0.67
C THR A 45 -12.10 8.89 -0.98
N ILE A 46 -10.95 9.53 -0.76
CA ILE A 46 -10.76 10.97 -0.93
C ILE A 46 -9.59 11.19 -1.89
N ASP A 47 -9.80 12.05 -2.89
CA ASP A 47 -8.78 12.46 -3.84
C ASP A 47 -7.84 13.50 -3.21
N VAL A 48 -6.53 13.22 -3.22
CA VAL A 48 -5.51 14.17 -2.75
C VAL A 48 -5.01 14.97 -3.94
N ALA A 49 -5.26 16.28 -3.91
CA ALA A 49 -4.78 17.22 -4.90
C ALA A 49 -3.38 17.76 -4.58
N ALA A 50 -2.62 18.12 -5.61
CA ALA A 50 -1.30 18.73 -5.46
C ALA A 50 -1.41 20.10 -4.78
N GLN A 51 -0.56 20.33 -3.79
CA GLN A 51 -0.51 21.59 -3.05
C GLN A 51 0.21 22.72 -3.80
N GLY A 52 1.00 22.37 -4.82
CA GLY A 52 1.76 23.30 -5.63
C GLY A 52 2.01 22.75 -7.03
N ASP A 53 2.59 23.60 -7.86
CA ASP A 53 2.90 23.32 -9.26
C ASP A 53 4.33 22.79 -9.38
N GLY A 54 4.56 21.81 -10.26
CA GLY A 54 5.88 21.25 -10.50
C GLY A 54 5.86 19.92 -11.24
N THR A 55 6.85 19.08 -10.98
CA THR A 55 6.97 17.73 -11.53
C THR A 55 7.09 16.74 -10.38
N LEU A 56 6.33 15.63 -10.42
CA LEU A 56 6.44 14.59 -9.42
C LEU A 56 7.83 13.95 -9.52
N SER A 57 8.74 14.30 -8.61
CA SER A 57 10.15 13.93 -8.71
C SER A 57 10.37 12.48 -8.26
N LYS A 58 9.73 12.07 -7.16
CA LYS A 58 9.86 10.71 -6.62
C LYS A 58 8.66 10.31 -5.76
N ILE A 59 8.22 9.07 -5.89
CA ILE A 59 7.20 8.45 -5.04
C ILE A 59 7.91 7.62 -3.97
N LEU A 60 7.75 8.01 -2.71
CA LEU A 60 8.35 7.30 -1.56
C LEU A 60 7.47 6.14 -1.10
N VAL A 61 6.15 6.29 -1.28
CA VAL A 61 5.15 5.32 -0.83
C VAL A 61 4.32 4.86 -2.02
N LYS A 62 4.37 3.56 -2.30
CA LYS A 62 3.63 2.94 -3.40
C LYS A 62 2.12 2.89 -3.13
N GLU A 63 1.38 2.60 -4.20
CA GLU A 63 -0.04 2.22 -4.11
C GLU A 63 -0.24 0.97 -3.24
N MET A 64 -1.45 0.85 -2.69
CA MET A 64 -1.88 -0.14 -1.68
C MET A 64 -1.02 -0.20 -0.41
N ILE A 65 -0.50 0.95 0.04
CA ILE A 65 0.24 1.07 1.31
C ILE A 65 -0.47 2.04 2.25
N THR A 66 -0.66 1.60 3.50
CA THR A 66 -1.21 2.43 4.58
C THR A 66 -0.11 3.28 5.21
N VAL A 67 -0.36 4.58 5.32
CA VAL A 67 0.58 5.55 5.90
C VAL A 67 -0.10 6.44 6.95
N PRO A 68 0.60 6.83 8.02
CA PRO A 68 0.06 7.76 9.00
C PRO A 68 -0.06 9.18 8.44
N VAL A 69 -0.98 9.96 8.99
CA VAL A 69 -1.15 11.39 8.65
C VAL A 69 0.16 12.16 8.91
N GLY A 70 0.50 13.08 8.01
CA GLY A 70 1.74 13.86 8.05
C GLY A 70 2.96 13.12 7.52
N THR A 71 2.83 11.86 7.09
CA THR A 71 3.92 11.13 6.45
C THR A 71 4.19 11.67 5.06
N VAL A 72 5.46 11.88 4.73
CA VAL A 72 5.89 12.25 3.37
C VAL A 72 5.73 11.05 2.44
N VAL A 73 4.83 11.17 1.47
CA VAL A 73 4.52 10.11 0.48
C VAL A 73 5.24 10.33 -0.85
N GLY A 74 5.65 11.55 -1.15
CA GLY A 74 6.33 11.89 -2.40
C GLY A 74 6.96 13.28 -2.37
N LEU A 75 7.68 13.61 -3.45
CA LEU A 75 8.38 14.89 -3.63
C LEU A 75 7.98 15.49 -4.97
N ILE A 76 7.59 16.77 -4.99
CA ILE A 76 7.35 17.56 -6.20
C ILE A 76 8.53 18.50 -6.38
N ALA A 77 9.22 18.43 -7.52
CA ALA A 77 10.22 19.42 -7.90
C ALA A 77 9.50 20.64 -8.49
N GLN A 78 9.63 21.81 -7.86
CA GLN A 78 9.14 23.07 -8.45
C GLN A 78 10.09 23.49 -9.57
N THR A 79 9.53 24.05 -10.66
CA THR A 79 10.29 24.49 -11.84
C THR A 79 11.42 25.43 -11.44
N GLY A 80 12.64 24.90 -11.45
CA GLY A 80 13.85 25.53 -10.94
C GLY A 80 14.93 24.54 -10.51
N GLU A 81 14.57 23.27 -10.26
CA GLU A 81 15.53 22.21 -9.95
C GLU A 81 15.30 21.04 -10.92
N PHE A 82 15.87 21.16 -12.11
CA PHE A 82 16.09 20.01 -12.98
C PHE A 82 17.07 19.10 -12.26
N VAL A 83 16.57 18.02 -11.66
CA VAL A 83 17.36 16.78 -11.66
C VAL A 83 17.50 16.44 -13.13
N ALA A 84 18.73 16.43 -13.62
CA ALA A 84 19.11 16.10 -14.98
C ALA A 84 18.37 14.84 -15.45
N ALA A 85 17.23 15.05 -16.10
CA ALA A 85 16.65 14.10 -17.02
C ALA A 85 17.60 14.12 -18.20
N GLU A 86 18.43 13.08 -18.25
CA GLU A 86 19.19 12.67 -19.41
C GLU A 86 18.30 12.85 -20.65
N GLU A 87 18.81 13.65 -21.59
CA GLU A 87 18.16 13.99 -22.84
C GLU A 87 17.54 12.76 -23.51
N LYS A 88 16.24 12.86 -23.82
CA LYS A 88 15.80 12.47 -25.17
C LYS A 88 14.75 13.46 -25.67
N PRO A 89 15.06 14.23 -26.74
CA PRO A 89 14.18 15.28 -27.24
C PRO A 89 12.87 14.74 -27.81
N LYS A 90 11.77 15.36 -27.38
CA LYS A 90 10.78 16.06 -28.22
C LYS A 90 10.49 15.45 -29.59
N GLU A 91 9.28 14.92 -29.74
CA GLU A 91 8.46 15.28 -30.90
C GLU A 91 6.96 15.27 -30.54
N GLU A 92 6.37 16.44 -30.69
CA GLU A 92 4.94 16.76 -30.69
C GLU A 92 4.73 17.53 -32.01
N PRO A 93 3.52 17.71 -32.55
CA PRO A 93 2.39 16.80 -32.81
C PRO A 93 2.06 16.76 -34.33
N VAL A 94 1.13 15.92 -34.77
CA VAL A 94 0.08 16.32 -35.74
C VAL A 94 -1.10 15.33 -35.76
N PRO A 95 -2.32 15.82 -36.08
CA PRO A 95 -3.60 15.25 -35.64
C PRO A 95 -4.25 14.37 -36.71
N PHE A 96 -5.06 13.40 -36.28
CA PHE A 96 -6.20 12.92 -37.07
C PHE A 96 -7.23 12.21 -36.18
N ASP A 97 -8.26 12.94 -35.77
CA ASP A 97 -9.62 12.41 -35.63
C ASP A 97 -10.33 12.67 -36.98
N PRO A 98 -11.42 11.97 -37.38
CA PRO A 98 -12.24 11.02 -36.62
C PRO A 98 -12.61 9.74 -37.38
N HIS A 99 -12.82 8.62 -36.69
CA HIS A 99 -13.80 7.62 -37.16
C HIS A 99 -14.32 6.76 -36.00
N ALA A 100 -15.46 7.18 -35.44
CA ALA A 100 -16.46 6.24 -34.96
C ALA A 100 -17.05 5.50 -36.17
N PRO A 101 -17.48 4.24 -36.03
CA PRO A 101 -18.89 4.04 -35.73
C PRO A 101 -19.14 3.03 -34.62
N ALA A 102 -20.20 3.33 -33.88
CA ALA A 102 -20.94 2.38 -33.06
C ALA A 102 -21.75 1.43 -33.95
N GLU A 103 -21.79 0.15 -33.56
CA GLU A 103 -22.87 -0.84 -33.74
C GLU A 103 -22.45 -2.03 -32.83
N GLU A 104 -23.07 -2.24 -31.67
CA GLU A 104 -24.35 -2.97 -31.49
C GLU A 104 -24.37 -4.30 -32.26
N VAL A 105 -24.27 -5.42 -31.54
CA VAL A 105 -25.26 -6.52 -31.49
C VAL A 105 -24.65 -7.82 -30.96
N ALA A 106 -25.21 -8.26 -29.85
CA ALA A 106 -25.59 -9.63 -29.52
C ALA A 106 -24.95 -10.80 -30.31
N SER A 107 -24.32 -11.71 -29.57
CA SER A 107 -24.48 -13.16 -29.79
C SER A 107 -24.15 -13.95 -28.52
N ALA A 108 -25.18 -14.18 -27.72
CA ALA A 108 -25.38 -15.50 -27.12
C ALA A 108 -25.96 -16.41 -28.21
N PRO A 109 -25.60 -17.71 -28.24
CA PRO A 109 -26.55 -18.74 -27.82
C PRO A 109 -25.87 -19.77 -26.89
N ALA A 110 -26.42 -20.06 -25.71
CA ALA A 110 -27.47 -21.05 -25.44
C ALA A 110 -27.01 -22.53 -25.54
N THR A 111 -26.68 -23.10 -24.37
CA THR A 111 -27.13 -24.39 -23.75
C THR A 111 -27.02 -25.73 -24.52
N PRO A 112 -26.84 -26.89 -23.85
CA PRO A 112 -27.68 -27.42 -22.74
C PRO A 112 -26.87 -27.86 -21.49
N ALA A 113 -27.29 -27.57 -20.25
CA ALA A 113 -28.39 -28.20 -19.50
C ALA A 113 -28.26 -29.73 -19.35
N ALA A 114 -27.77 -30.18 -18.19
CA ALA A 114 -28.44 -31.14 -17.30
C ALA A 114 -27.44 -31.97 -16.47
N SER A 115 -27.41 -31.74 -15.15
CA SER A 115 -27.66 -32.77 -14.11
C SER A 115 -27.31 -32.12 -12.75
N ALA A 116 -28.29 -31.50 -12.10
CA ALA A 116 -29.04 -32.10 -10.98
C ALA A 116 -28.27 -31.99 -9.64
N ALA A 117 -28.79 -31.12 -8.78
CA ALA A 117 -28.52 -31.07 -7.35
C ALA A 117 -28.86 -32.43 -6.67
N PRO A 118 -28.33 -32.71 -5.46
CA PRO A 118 -28.97 -32.13 -4.28
C PRO A 118 -28.00 -31.66 -3.18
N VAL A 119 -28.48 -30.66 -2.45
CA VAL A 119 -28.05 -30.32 -1.08
C VAL A 119 -28.18 -31.52 -0.15
N PRO A 120 -27.24 -31.70 0.80
CA PRO A 120 -27.62 -32.17 2.12
C PRO A 120 -27.20 -31.19 3.22
N GLU A 121 -28.14 -31.03 4.16
CA GLU A 121 -28.03 -30.35 5.44
C GLU A 121 -26.82 -30.76 6.28
N GLN A 122 -26.43 -29.83 7.14
CA GLN A 122 -25.32 -29.94 8.08
C GLN A 122 -25.42 -31.16 9.01
N PRO A 123 -24.28 -31.55 9.60
CA PRO A 123 -24.22 -31.52 11.05
C PRO A 123 -23.14 -30.56 11.54
N MET A 124 -23.53 -29.73 12.51
CA MET A 124 -22.61 -29.09 13.43
C MET A 124 -21.57 -30.10 13.93
N ARG A 125 -20.32 -29.93 13.50
CA ARG A 125 -19.16 -30.44 14.24
C ARG A 125 -17.94 -29.58 13.99
N ALA A 126 -17.89 -28.45 14.68
CA ALA A 126 -16.65 -27.69 14.81
C ALA A 126 -16.59 -26.92 16.13
N TYR A 127 -16.71 -27.63 17.25
CA TYR A 127 -15.90 -27.26 18.42
C TYR A 127 -14.60 -28.07 18.35
N SER A 128 -13.81 -27.78 17.33
CA SER A 128 -12.37 -28.01 17.40
C SER A 128 -11.79 -26.71 17.93
N GLN A 129 -11.68 -26.60 19.25
CA GLN A 129 -10.79 -25.61 19.85
C GLN A 129 -9.42 -25.77 19.18
N PRO A 130 -8.83 -24.74 18.56
CA PRO A 130 -7.42 -24.82 18.28
C PRO A 130 -6.74 -24.80 19.64
N LYS A 131 -6.12 -25.92 20.02
CA LYS A 131 -4.99 -25.89 20.92
C LYS A 131 -4.00 -24.87 20.32
N LEU A 132 -3.97 -23.67 20.89
CA LEU A 132 -2.73 -22.91 20.98
C LEU A 132 -1.72 -23.91 21.53
N GLN A 133 -0.82 -24.45 20.70
CA GLN A 133 0.63 -24.52 20.85
C GLN A 133 1.18 -25.00 19.49
N ASP A 134 1.94 -24.15 18.81
CA ASP A 134 3.24 -24.54 18.24
C ASP A 134 3.93 -23.32 17.61
N GLY A 135 4.87 -22.74 18.35
CA GLY A 135 6.05 -22.03 17.82
C GLY A 135 5.90 -20.79 16.94
N PHE A 136 4.70 -20.34 16.59
CA PHE A 136 4.58 -19.21 15.68
C PHE A 136 4.86 -17.89 16.40
N VAL A 137 6.11 -17.45 16.31
CA VAL A 137 6.51 -16.15 16.80
C VAL A 137 5.73 -15.09 16.02
N LEU A 138 4.90 -14.34 16.75
CA LEU A 138 4.28 -13.14 16.22
C LEU A 138 5.44 -12.19 15.86
N ALA A 139 5.68 -11.98 14.58
CA ALA A 139 6.73 -11.09 14.08
C ALA A 139 6.17 -10.27 12.92
N SER A 140 6.58 -9.01 12.82
CA SER A 140 6.19 -8.19 11.68
C SER A 140 6.87 -8.68 10.39
N PRO A 141 6.29 -8.42 9.20
CA PRO A 141 6.85 -8.87 7.93
C PRO A 141 8.30 -8.42 7.72
N LEU A 142 8.60 -7.17 8.08
CA LEU A 142 9.96 -6.62 8.04
C LEU A 142 10.91 -7.31 9.04
N ALA A 143 10.42 -7.65 10.24
CA ALA A 143 11.22 -8.36 11.21
C ALA A 143 11.57 -9.78 10.73
N ARG A 144 10.59 -10.50 10.16
CA ARG A 144 10.83 -11.84 9.61
C ARG A 144 11.91 -11.81 8.52
N GLN A 145 11.81 -10.87 7.58
CA GLN A 145 12.80 -10.71 6.50
C GLN A 145 14.23 -10.41 7.01
N ILE A 146 14.36 -9.56 8.02
CA ILE A 146 15.67 -9.21 8.61
C ILE A 146 16.23 -10.39 9.41
N ALA A 147 15.39 -11.09 10.17
CA ALA A 147 15.80 -12.24 10.97
C ALA A 147 16.29 -13.39 10.08
N GLU A 148 15.58 -13.67 8.98
CA GLU A 148 16.00 -14.66 7.97
C GLU A 148 17.33 -14.29 7.32
N SER A 149 17.51 -13.00 6.96
CA SER A 149 18.74 -12.52 6.33
C SER A 149 19.96 -12.56 7.27
N GLN A 150 19.75 -12.43 8.57
CA GLN A 150 20.81 -12.45 9.59
C GLN A 150 20.95 -13.81 10.30
N GLY A 151 20.12 -14.80 9.94
CA GLY A 151 20.09 -16.10 10.61
C GLY A 151 19.69 -16.03 12.09
N LEU A 152 18.89 -15.02 12.47
CA LEU A 152 18.42 -14.82 13.84
C LEU A 152 17.15 -15.62 14.11
N ASP A 153 17.12 -16.31 15.25
CA ASP A 153 15.96 -17.06 15.70
C ASP A 153 14.95 -16.14 16.38
N LEU A 154 13.79 -15.96 15.75
CA LEU A 154 12.73 -15.06 16.23
C LEU A 154 12.22 -15.46 17.63
N ALA A 155 12.31 -16.73 18.03
CA ALA A 155 11.82 -17.19 19.33
C ALA A 155 12.73 -16.78 20.49
N LYS A 156 13.98 -16.43 20.19
CA LYS A 156 14.98 -15.93 21.16
C LYS A 156 15.03 -14.40 21.21
N VAL A 157 14.31 -13.72 20.33
CA VAL A 157 14.26 -12.26 20.27
C VAL A 157 13.04 -11.76 21.04
N ARG A 158 13.26 -10.82 21.95
CA ARG A 158 12.17 -10.17 22.69
C ARG A 158 11.43 -9.22 21.75
N GLY A 159 10.17 -9.52 21.46
CA GLY A 159 9.31 -8.65 20.68
C GLY A 159 8.75 -7.48 21.49
N THR A 160 8.97 -6.26 21.01
CA THR A 160 8.46 -5.02 21.63
C THR A 160 7.20 -4.51 20.92
N GLY A 161 6.69 -5.26 19.94
CA GLY A 161 5.50 -4.94 19.15
C GLY A 161 4.16 -5.26 19.84
N PRO A 162 3.05 -4.83 19.24
CA PRO A 162 1.71 -5.10 19.76
C PRO A 162 1.50 -6.62 19.86
N LYS A 163 0.96 -7.06 21.01
CA LYS A 163 0.84 -8.49 21.38
C LYS A 163 2.17 -9.24 21.52
N GLY A 164 3.27 -8.54 21.83
CA GLY A 164 4.60 -9.14 22.00
C GLY A 164 5.29 -9.50 20.68
N ALA A 165 4.88 -8.85 19.58
CA ALA A 165 5.41 -9.16 18.26
C ALA A 165 6.86 -8.66 18.09
N VAL A 166 7.71 -9.41 17.41
CA VAL A 166 9.06 -8.96 17.06
C VAL A 166 8.98 -7.93 15.94
N LEU A 167 9.47 -6.71 16.18
CA LEU A 167 9.56 -5.64 15.18
C LEU A 167 10.97 -5.58 14.60
N ALA A 168 11.13 -4.93 13.44
CA ALA A 168 12.42 -4.75 12.79
C ALA A 168 13.47 -4.09 13.71
N ARG A 169 13.02 -3.18 14.59
CA ARG A 169 13.88 -2.49 15.58
C ARG A 169 14.45 -3.43 16.65
N ASP A 170 13.74 -4.51 16.99
CA ASP A 170 14.14 -5.47 18.03
C ASP A 170 15.29 -6.38 17.56
N LEU A 171 15.48 -6.49 16.24
CA LEU A 171 16.57 -7.24 15.61
C LEU A 171 17.86 -6.40 15.49
N ALA A 172 17.72 -5.08 15.34
CA ALA A 172 18.86 -4.16 15.34
C ALA A 172 19.46 -3.97 16.75
N SER A 173 18.61 -4.11 17.78
CA SER A 173 19.00 -4.01 19.18
C SER A 173 18.54 -5.26 19.94
N PRO A 174 19.22 -6.41 19.79
CA PRO A 174 18.91 -7.58 20.60
C PRO A 174 19.24 -7.26 22.05
N THR A 175 18.28 -6.69 22.80
CA THR A 175 18.45 -6.46 24.23
C THR A 175 18.51 -7.82 24.89
N ALA A 176 19.74 -8.21 25.23
CA ALA A 176 20.04 -9.47 25.87
C ALA A 176 19.16 -9.66 27.12
N LEU A 177 18.46 -10.80 27.14
CA LEU A 177 17.97 -11.54 28.31
C LEU A 177 18.00 -10.78 29.65
N ALA A 178 16.91 -10.08 29.97
CA ALA A 178 16.54 -9.88 31.36
C ALA A 178 15.65 -11.07 31.78
N ASN A 179 16.29 -12.14 32.22
CA ASN A 179 15.62 -13.23 32.94
C ASN A 179 14.85 -12.65 34.14
N PRO A 180 13.55 -12.97 34.33
CA PRO A 180 12.93 -12.81 35.64
C PRO A 180 13.37 -13.98 36.52
N SER A 181 14.53 -13.86 37.18
CA SER A 181 14.85 -14.70 38.33
C SER A 181 14.22 -14.09 39.59
N THR A 182 13.16 -14.74 40.07
CA THR A 182 12.89 -15.05 41.50
C THR A 182 13.48 -14.10 42.55
N GLN A 183 12.60 -13.37 43.26
CA GLN A 183 12.34 -13.52 44.70
C GLN A 183 10.97 -12.92 45.04
#